data_AF-A0A9E3B8M8-F1
#
_entry.id   AF-A0A9E3B8M8-F1
#
_cell.length_a   1.000
_cell.length_b   1.000
_cell.length_c   1.000
_cell.angle_alpha   90.00
_cell.angle_beta   90.00
_cell.angle_gamma   90.00
#
_symmetry.space_group_name_H-M   'P 1'
#
loop_
_entity.id
_entity.type
_entity.pdbx_description
1 polymer ?
#
loop_
_entity_poly.entity_id
_entity_poly.type
_entity_poly.pdbx_seq_one_letter_code
_entity_poly.pdbx_strand_id
1 'polypeptide(L)'
;LHADDSVIDLLCKEGFSQTQGARPLRRAAERLLTVPLSLRILLANIPEKGEVHVRAVEGKLEIDIREPGTCDEAEEEFEAPVGDAEVSAS
;
A
#
# COMPACT_ATOMS: atom_id res chain seq x y z
N LEU A 1 0.68 -1.29 3.62
CA LEU A 1 0.35 0.10 4.02
C LEU A 1 -0.76 0.01 5.05
N HIS A 2 -0.49 0.47 6.26
CA HIS A 2 -1.44 0.55 7.37
C HIS A 2 -1.73 2.02 7.63
N ALA A 3 -3.00 2.41 7.57
CA ALA A 3 -3.44 3.76 7.84
C ALA A 3 -4.38 3.75 9.04
N ASP A 4 -4.09 4.57 10.04
CA ASP A 4 -5.00 4.78 11.16
C ASP A 4 -6.26 5.53 10.70
N ASP A 5 -7.37 5.36 11.42
CA ASP A 5 -8.63 6.06 11.11
C ASP A 5 -8.45 7.59 11.07
N SER A 6 -7.53 8.11 11.89
CA SER A 6 -7.15 9.53 11.89
C SER A 6 -6.67 10.05 10.53
N VAL A 7 -6.08 9.19 9.70
CA VAL A 7 -5.66 9.50 8.33
C VAL A 7 -6.87 9.72 7.44
N ILE A 8 -7.87 8.86 7.55
CA ILE A 8 -9.12 8.95 6.78
C ILE A 8 -9.83 10.25 7.14
N ASP A 9 -9.94 10.56 8.43
CA ASP A 9 -10.56 11.80 8.92
C ASP A 9 -9.87 13.04 8.36
N LEU A 10 -8.53 13.07 8.37
CA LEU A 10 -7.77 14.20 7.83
C LEU A 10 -7.96 14.34 6.31
N LEU A 11 -7.93 13.23 5.57
CA LEU A 11 -8.13 13.24 4.12
C LEU A 11 -9.54 13.70 3.76
N CYS A 12 -10.56 13.25 4.47
CA CYS A 12 -11.93 13.72 4.30
C CYS A 12 -12.05 15.21 4.61
N LYS A 13 -11.45 15.68 5.71
CA LYS A 13 -11.45 17.10 6.08
C LYS A 13 -10.80 17.99 5.01
N GLU A 14 -9.70 17.54 4.41
CA GLU A 14 -8.92 18.32 3.43
C GLU A 14 -9.39 18.13 1.98
N GLY A 15 -10.08 17.03 1.69
CA GLY A 15 -10.33 16.55 0.33
C GLY A 15 -11.80 16.35 -0.03
N PHE A 16 -12.72 16.39 0.93
CA PHE A 16 -14.16 16.33 0.65
C PHE A 16 -14.78 17.73 0.62
N SER A 17 -15.65 17.97 -0.36
CA SER A 17 -16.46 19.19 -0.42
C SER A 17 -17.90 18.84 -0.77
N GLN A 18 -18.87 19.54 -0.19
CA GLN A 18 -20.28 19.36 -0.51
C GLN A 18 -20.60 19.67 -1.98
N THR A 19 -19.87 20.60 -2.60
CA THR A 19 -20.14 21.03 -3.98
C THR A 19 -19.44 20.15 -5.02
N GLN A 20 -18.31 19.53 -4.65
CA GLN A 20 -17.48 18.75 -5.57
C GLN A 20 -17.41 17.25 -5.22
N GLY A 21 -18.04 16.83 -4.13
CA GLY A 21 -17.96 15.48 -3.59
C GLY A 21 -16.53 15.09 -3.23
N ALA A 22 -16.20 13.82 -3.44
CA ALA A 22 -14.86 13.27 -3.22
C ALA A 22 -13.86 13.58 -4.34
N ARG A 23 -14.21 14.40 -5.36
CA ARG A 23 -13.28 14.73 -6.46
C ARG A 23 -11.97 15.36 -5.96
N PRO A 24 -11.97 16.30 -4.99
CA PRO A 24 -10.73 16.85 -4.46
C PRO A 24 -9.94 15.86 -3.59
N LEU A 25 -10.55 14.76 -3.13
CA LEU A 25 -9.96 13.79 -2.21
C LEU A 25 -8.72 13.14 -2.81
N ARG A 26 -8.77 12.79 -4.10
CA ARG A 26 -7.61 12.25 -4.82
C ARG A 26 -6.41 13.19 -4.73
N ARG A 27 -6.63 14.49 -4.93
CA ARG A 27 -5.58 15.50 -4.86
C ARG A 27 -5.06 15.70 -3.43
N ALA A 28 -5.94 15.61 -2.44
CA ALA A 28 -5.55 15.66 -1.03
C ALA A 28 -4.68 14.45 -0.65
N ALA A 29 -5.09 13.24 -1.03
CA ALA A 29 -4.31 12.01 -0.82
C ALA A 29 -2.95 12.08 -1.54
N GLU A 30 -2.92 12.57 -2.78
CA GLU A 30 -1.67 12.70 -3.53
C GLU A 30 -0.70 13.68 -2.85
N ARG A 31 -1.19 14.86 -2.45
CA ARG A 31 -0.39 15.90 -1.78
C ARG A 31 0.09 15.49 -0.39
N LEU A 32 -0.78 14.87 0.41
CA LEU A 32 -0.52 14.59 1.83
C LEU A 32 0.16 13.24 2.05
N LEU A 33 -0.06 12.27 1.17
CA LEU A 33 0.43 10.90 1.31
C LEU A 33 1.37 10.51 0.17
N THR A 34 0.88 10.47 -1.08
CA THR A 34 1.62 9.84 -2.19
C THR A 34 2.94 10.56 -2.47
N VAL A 35 2.94 11.88 -2.61
CA VAL A 35 4.15 12.67 -2.88
C VAL A 35 5.20 12.52 -1.76
N PRO A 36 4.88 12.75 -0.47
CA PRO A 36 5.88 12.58 0.60
C PRO A 36 6.32 11.13 0.78
N LEU A 37 5.45 10.15 0.53
CA LEU A 37 5.82 8.74 0.55
C LEU A 37 6.82 8.42 -0.56
N SER A 38 6.56 8.83 -1.81
CA SER A 38 7.48 8.63 -2.93
C SER A 38 8.85 9.23 -2.67
N LEU A 39 8.90 10.44 -2.11
CA LEU A 39 10.18 11.07 -1.73
C LEU A 39 10.92 10.27 -0.66
N ARG A 40 10.21 9.73 0.34
CA ARG A 40 10.82 8.87 1.36
C ARG A 40 11.31 7.55 0.78
N ILE A 41 10.59 6.93 -0.16
CA ILE A 41 11.09 5.74 -0.88
C ILE A 41 12.39 6.06 -1.63
N LEU A 42 12.47 7.21 -2.29
CA LEU A 42 13.67 7.59 -3.03
C LEU A 42 14.86 7.90 -2.12
N LEU A 43 14.62 8.48 -0.95
CA LEU A 43 15.65 8.94 -0.03
C LEU A 43 16.08 7.88 1.00
N ALA A 44 15.18 6.97 1.36
CA ALA A 44 15.45 5.89 2.29
C ALA A 44 15.73 4.60 1.50
N ASN A 45 16.73 3.82 1.92
CA ASN A 45 16.86 2.44 1.51
C ASN A 45 15.75 1.62 2.17
N ILE A 46 14.52 1.75 1.66
CA ILE A 46 13.39 0.99 2.20
C ILE A 46 13.66 -0.49 1.97
N PRO A 47 13.60 -1.32 3.03
CA PRO A 47 13.77 -2.76 2.88
C PRO A 47 12.71 -3.31 1.92
N GLU A 48 13.06 -4.30 1.09
CA GLU A 48 12.16 -4.84 0.02
C GLU A 48 10.77 -5.25 0.51
N LYS A 49 10.64 -5.56 1.80
CA LYS A 49 9.40 -5.99 2.46
C LYS A 49 8.93 -4.99 3.54
N GLY A 50 9.37 -3.73 3.49
CA GLY A 50 9.07 -2.72 4.49
C GLY A 50 7.57 -2.43 4.66
N GLU A 51 7.11 -2.39 5.91
CA GLU A 51 5.73 -2.03 6.24
C GLU A 51 5.63 -0.52 6.47
N VAL A 52 4.69 0.12 5.77
CA VAL A 52 4.42 1.57 5.90
C VAL A 52 3.22 1.77 6.81
N HIS A 53 3.42 2.46 7.93
CA HIS A 53 2.38 2.90 8.86
C HIS A 53 2.16 4.40 8.74
N VAL A 54 0.91 4.83 8.71
CA VAL A 54 0.54 6.24 8.52
C VAL A 54 -0.48 6.65 9.57
N ARG A 55 -0.24 7.81 10.17
CA ARG A 55 -1.09 8.40 11.20
C ARG A 55 -1.19 9.91 11.04
N ALA A 56 -2.32 10.49 11.39
CA ALA A 56 -2.49 11.95 11.35
C ALA A 56 -2.07 12.59 12.67
N VAL A 57 -1.11 13.51 12.62
CA VAL A 57 -0.62 14.26 13.77
C VAL A 57 -0.57 15.74 13.39
N GLU A 58 -1.21 16.60 14.20
CA GLU A 58 -1.23 18.06 14.01
C GLU A 58 -1.63 18.53 12.59
N GLY A 59 -2.56 17.82 11.96
CA GLY A 59 -3.04 18.15 10.61
C GLY A 59 -2.08 17.77 9.47
N LYS A 60 -1.06 16.94 9.76
CA LYS A 60 -0.15 16.36 8.77
C LYS A 60 -0.16 14.84 8.88
N LEU A 61 0.23 14.16 7.81
CA LEU A 61 0.44 12.71 7.84
C LEU A 61 1.89 12.42 8.23
N GLU A 62 2.06 11.74 9.37
CA GLU A 62 3.31 11.11 9.72
C GLU A 62 3.37 9.73 9.06
N ILE A 63 4.50 9.46 8.39
CA ILE A 63 4.77 8.20 7.71
C ILE A 63 5.93 7.54 8.44
N ASP A 64 5.72 6.33 8.92
CA ASP A 64 6.70 5.47 9.59
C ASP A 64 6.92 4.22 8.72
N ILE A 65 8.17 3.89 8.44
CA ILE A 65 8.54 2.75 7.60
C ILE A 65 9.33 1.80 8.48
N ARG A 66 8.81 0.58 8.63
CA ARG A 66 9.39 -0.45 9.50
C ARG A 66 9.93 -1.59 8.67
N GLU A 67 11.00 -2.22 9.17
CA GLU A 67 11.38 -3.54 8.69
C GLU A 67 10.24 -4.50 8.98
N PRO A 68 9.88 -5.38 8.03
CA PRO A 68 8.89 -6.41 8.29
C PRO A 68 9.39 -7.28 9.44
N GLY A 69 8.56 -7.47 10.45
CA GLY A 69 8.72 -8.62 11.31
C GLY A 69 8.67 -9.87 10.42
N THR A 70 9.68 -10.72 10.50
CA THR A 70 9.75 -12.01 9.82
C THR A 70 8.40 -12.74 9.87
N CYS A 71 7.74 -12.84 8.71
CA CYS A 71 6.62 -13.73 8.46
C CYS A 71 6.96 -14.53 7.21
N ASP A 72 6.95 -15.85 7.41
CA ASP A 72 7.62 -16.90 6.65
C ASP A 72 7.42 -16.90 5.13
N GLU A 73 8.46 -17.44 4.50
CA GLU A 73 8.44 -18.11 3.21
C GLU A 73 7.29 -19.14 3.20
N ALA A 74 6.17 -18.81 2.56
CA ALA A 74 5.27 -19.79 2.02
C ALA A 74 5.29 -19.62 0.51
N GLU A 75 6.30 -20.25 -0.09
CA GLU A 75 6.29 -20.64 -1.49
C GLU A 75 5.07 -21.56 -1.68
N GLU A 76 3.97 -21.04 -2.22
CA GLU A 76 2.98 -21.92 -2.84
C GLU A 76 3.43 -22.17 -4.29
N GLU A 77 4.08 -23.32 -4.45
CA GLU A 77 4.46 -23.94 -5.71
C GLU A 77 3.27 -24.00 -6.66
N PHE A 78 3.41 -23.40 -7.84
CA PHE A 78 2.49 -23.58 -8.94
C PHE A 78 2.74 -24.97 -9.57
N GLU A 79 2.09 -26.01 -9.04
CA GLU A 79 2.09 -27.33 -9.67
C GLU A 79 1.16 -27.31 -10.89
N ALA A 80 1.74 -27.17 -12.09
CA ALA A 80 1.06 -27.40 -13.34
C ALA A 80 0.88 -28.92 -13.55
N PRO A 81 -0.33 -29.46 -13.78
CA PRO A 81 -0.45 -30.85 -14.19
C PRO A 81 0.01 -30.98 -15.64
N VAL A 82 1.21 -31.52 -15.85
CA VAL A 82 1.66 -32.07 -17.12
C VAL A 82 0.89 -33.38 -17.33
N GLY A 83 -0.21 -33.30 -18.08
CA GLY A 83 -0.93 -34.47 -18.55
C GLY A 83 -0.26 -35.04 -19.79
N ASP A 84 0.81 -35.82 -19.61
CA ASP A 84 1.23 -36.79 -20.62
C ASP A 84 0.35 -38.04 -20.49
N ALA A 85 -0.48 -38.28 -21.50
CA ALA A 85 -1.13 -39.56 -21.72
C ALA A 85 -0.86 -40.01 -23.17
N GLU A 86 0.34 -40.55 -23.39
CA GLU A 86 0.49 -41.63 -24.36
C GLU A 86 -0.22 -42.87 -23.79
N VAL A 87 -1.09 -43.53 -24.58
CA VAL A 87 -1.10 -45.00 -24.75
C VAL A 87 -1.94 -45.39 -25.97
N SER A 88 -1.25 -46.05 -26.91
CA SER A 88 -1.63 -47.12 -27.84
C SER A 88 -2.90 -47.07 -28.71
N ALA A 89 -2.62 -46.97 -30.02
CA ALA A 89 -2.95 -47.98 -31.05
C ALA A 89 -3.99 -49.07 -30.73
N SER A 90 -5.04 -49.13 -31.54
CA SER A 90 -5.61 -50.35 -32.16
C SER A 90 -6.47 -49.97 -33.36
#